data_AF-A0A3S4CKF4-F1
#
_entry.id   AF-A0A3S4CKF4-F1
#
_cell.length_a   1.000
_cell.length_b   1.000
_cell.length_c   1.000
_cell.angle_alpha   90.00
_cell.angle_beta   90.00
_cell.angle_gamma   90.00
#
_symmetry.space_group_name_H-M   'P 1'
#
loop_
_entity.id
_entity.type
_entity.pdbx_description
1 polymer ?
#
loop_
_entity_poly.entity_id
_entity_poly.type
_entity_poly.pdbx_seq_one_letter_code
_entity_poly.pdbx_strand_id
1 'polypeptide(L)'
;MVKAYGFRPLWIALASVAFTHLSWSASADEAGFPDAANRACRQILDTRPGQVLGKGQKARVEVLAAFLKRTDLSADARRALKSDIAASRDELSRSLHALEELAPPAGQQDDWDMFITFLEAEVAQQDNRVQWLENPTSRLIPASEFGPPAELVSEAMGRLGFAGRDCELVAQDVDIPEDRRIFVQKIAAACTAIVTRRSRQDHERSRDIAMAAFVDAHRGTLGLPRPELDAALSAMETEWRMSFEQLSEIPAEPVPDRESWDRFLHLFQHMAEVQQSRLLVLRSPGADPSAAYKAVQTPIMDVDLSALGLESTDCRSIRF
;
A
#
# COMPACT_ATOMS: atom_id res chain seq x y z
N MET A 1 -57.85 -18.78 19.28
CA MET A 1 -56.75 -17.79 19.21
C MET A 1 -55.54 -18.49 18.60
N VAL A 2 -55.37 -18.36 17.28
CA VAL A 2 -54.32 -19.01 16.50
C VAL A 2 -53.38 -17.90 16.01
N LYS A 3 -52.10 -17.95 16.41
CA LYS A 3 -51.08 -17.00 15.95
C LYS A 3 -50.55 -17.47 14.60
N ALA A 4 -50.88 -16.73 13.55
CA ALA A 4 -50.28 -16.88 12.22
C ALA A 4 -48.89 -16.22 12.21
N TYR A 5 -47.84 -17.00 11.96
CA TYR A 5 -46.51 -16.49 11.62
C TYR A 5 -46.45 -16.32 10.10
N GLY A 6 -46.40 -15.06 9.66
CA GLY A 6 -46.25 -14.69 8.26
C GLY A 6 -44.81 -14.89 7.80
N PHE A 7 -44.60 -15.84 6.89
CA PHE A 7 -43.43 -15.91 6.02
C PHE A 7 -43.44 -14.71 5.07
N ARG A 8 -42.33 -13.97 4.99
CA ARG A 8 -42.01 -13.12 3.84
C ARG A 8 -40.71 -13.62 3.21
N PRO A 9 -40.69 -13.85 1.88
CA PRO A 9 -39.48 -14.21 1.15
C PRO A 9 -38.70 -12.92 0.83
N LEU A 10 -37.37 -12.95 0.94
CA LEU A 10 -36.51 -11.90 0.41
C LEU A 10 -35.53 -12.54 -0.57
N TRP A 11 -36.01 -12.69 -1.81
CA TRP A 11 -35.16 -12.71 -2.99
C TRP A 11 -34.99 -11.26 -3.47
N ILE A 12 -33.87 -11.00 -4.16
CA ILE A 12 -33.46 -9.78 -4.90
C ILE A 12 -32.45 -8.88 -4.16
N ALA A 13 -31.16 -9.13 -4.42
CA ALA A 13 -30.15 -8.11 -4.70
C ALA A 13 -28.97 -8.76 -5.46
N LEU A 14 -29.25 -9.15 -6.70
CA LEU A 14 -28.28 -9.48 -7.75
C LEU A 14 -28.34 -8.29 -8.72
N ALA A 15 -27.35 -7.40 -8.67
CA ALA A 15 -26.94 -6.47 -9.73
C ALA A 15 -26.06 -5.36 -9.14
N SER A 16 -24.76 -5.46 -9.42
CA SER A 16 -23.85 -4.35 -9.78
C SER A 16 -22.43 -4.93 -9.93
N VAL A 17 -22.28 -5.78 -10.93
CA VAL A 17 -20.99 -6.08 -11.58
C VAL A 17 -21.02 -5.28 -12.88
N ALA A 18 -20.50 -4.06 -12.85
CA ALA A 18 -20.10 -3.24 -14.00
C ALA A 18 -19.58 -1.90 -13.45
N PHE A 19 -18.59 -1.29 -14.12
CA PHE A 19 -17.64 -0.26 -13.67
C PHE A 19 -16.48 -0.88 -12.86
N THR A 20 -15.24 -0.98 -13.32
CA THR A 20 -14.49 -0.23 -14.35
C THR A 20 -13.39 -1.12 -14.97
N HIS A 21 -13.58 -1.59 -16.20
CA HIS A 21 -12.46 -1.94 -17.08
C HIS A 21 -12.31 -0.82 -18.10
N LEU A 22 -11.75 0.31 -17.65
CA LEU A 22 -11.15 1.25 -18.58
C LEU A 22 -9.79 0.66 -18.94
N SER A 23 -9.69 0.11 -20.15
CA SER A 23 -8.42 -0.25 -20.77
C SER A 23 -7.65 1.06 -21.03
N TRP A 24 -6.94 1.51 -20.00
CA TRP A 24 -6.11 2.71 -20.06
C TRP A 24 -4.94 2.42 -20.99
N SER A 25 -5.04 2.91 -22.22
CA SER A 25 -3.96 2.86 -23.20
C SER A 25 -3.01 4.01 -22.89
N ALA A 26 -2.28 3.91 -21.78
CA ALA A 26 -1.23 4.86 -21.45
C ALA A 26 -0.13 4.77 -22.52
N SER A 27 0.28 5.92 -23.05
CA SER A 27 1.46 6.01 -23.91
C SER A 27 2.71 5.57 -23.13
N ALA A 28 3.74 5.05 -23.82
CA ALA A 28 4.94 4.53 -23.17
C ALA A 28 5.67 5.56 -22.26
N ASP A 29 5.45 6.85 -22.49
CA ASP A 29 5.99 7.94 -21.67
C ASP A 29 5.16 8.20 -20.40
N GLU A 30 3.84 7.94 -20.42
CA GLU A 30 2.95 8.07 -19.25
C GLU A 30 3.10 6.90 -18.26
N ALA A 31 3.49 5.72 -18.76
CA ALA A 31 3.73 4.55 -17.93
C ALA A 31 4.92 4.72 -16.97
N GLY A 32 5.81 5.69 -17.22
CA GLY A 32 7.01 5.93 -16.43
C GLY A 32 6.81 6.83 -15.20
N PHE A 33 5.84 7.75 -15.24
CA PHE A 33 5.68 8.75 -14.17
C PHE A 33 5.31 8.15 -12.81
N PRO A 34 4.29 7.26 -12.70
CA PRO A 34 3.96 6.64 -11.41
C PRO A 34 5.15 5.94 -10.75
N ASP A 35 5.98 5.26 -11.55
CA ASP A 35 7.18 4.59 -11.08
C ASP A 35 8.28 5.59 -10.65
N ALA A 36 8.43 6.70 -11.37
CA ALA A 36 9.39 7.76 -11.02
C ALA A 36 8.98 8.48 -9.74
N ALA A 37 7.71 8.85 -9.60
CA ALA A 37 7.18 9.48 -8.41
C ALA A 37 7.32 8.57 -7.17
N ASN A 38 6.93 7.29 -7.27
CA ASN A 38 7.11 6.35 -6.14
C ASN A 38 8.57 6.16 -5.74
N ARG A 39 9.52 6.16 -6.70
CA ARG A 39 10.96 6.16 -6.36
C ARG A 39 11.39 7.43 -5.62
N ALA A 40 10.88 8.60 -6.01
CA ALA A 40 11.16 9.84 -5.30
C ALA A 40 10.57 9.81 -3.88
N CYS A 41 9.33 9.36 -3.73
CA CYS A 41 8.67 9.14 -2.44
C CYS A 41 9.48 8.17 -1.55
N ARG A 42 9.97 7.05 -2.10
CA ARG A 42 10.87 6.13 -1.39
C ARG A 42 12.16 6.80 -0.93
N GLN A 43 12.81 7.57 -1.79
CA GLN A 43 14.04 8.29 -1.44
C GLN A 43 13.79 9.30 -0.30
N ILE A 44 12.65 9.97 -0.32
CA ILE A 44 12.22 10.85 0.78
C ILE A 44 12.06 10.03 2.07
N LEU A 45 11.33 8.90 2.02
CA LEU A 45 11.13 8.02 3.18
C LEU A 45 12.45 7.46 3.73
N ASP A 46 13.41 7.16 2.87
CA ASP A 46 14.72 6.61 3.25
C ASP A 46 15.61 7.64 3.94
N THR A 47 15.57 8.89 3.47
CA THR A 47 16.45 9.96 3.96
C THR A 47 15.86 10.77 5.11
N ARG A 48 14.57 10.58 5.41
CA ARG A 48 13.90 11.20 6.56
C ARG A 48 14.64 10.94 7.87
N PRO A 49 14.92 11.99 8.67
CA PRO A 49 15.47 11.80 10.00
C PRO A 49 14.52 10.97 10.85
N GLY A 50 15.05 9.93 11.52
CA GLY A 50 14.25 9.09 12.41
C GLY A 50 13.62 9.91 13.52
N GLN A 51 12.42 9.51 13.94
CA GLN A 51 11.62 10.09 15.03
C GLN A 51 11.10 11.52 14.81
N VAL A 52 11.49 12.25 13.77
CA VAL A 52 11.02 13.64 13.58
C VAL A 52 9.50 13.66 13.35
N LEU A 53 9.00 12.87 12.40
CA LEU A 53 7.56 12.77 12.15
C LEU A 53 6.82 12.09 13.32
N GLY A 54 7.38 11.02 13.88
CA GLY A 54 6.78 10.33 15.03
C GLY A 54 6.63 11.22 16.29
N LYS A 55 7.62 12.08 16.58
CA LYS A 55 7.53 13.09 17.65
C LYS A 55 6.54 14.20 17.28
N GLY A 56 6.59 14.67 16.03
CA GLY A 56 5.61 15.60 15.47
C GLY A 56 4.19 15.11 15.69
N GLN A 57 3.86 13.89 15.27
CA GLN A 57 2.56 13.26 15.45
C GLN A 57 2.08 13.24 16.90
N LYS A 58 2.94 12.75 17.81
CA LYS A 58 2.62 12.73 19.25
C LYS A 58 2.32 14.13 19.75
N ALA A 59 3.13 15.11 19.36
CA ALA A 59 2.90 16.51 19.71
C ALA A 59 1.60 17.06 19.11
N ARG A 60 1.26 16.72 17.86
CA ARG A 60 -0.01 17.11 17.20
C ARG A 60 -1.22 16.56 17.98
N VAL A 61 -1.16 15.30 18.43
CA VAL A 61 -2.20 14.67 19.25
C VAL A 61 -2.30 15.33 20.63
N GLU A 62 -1.17 15.64 21.27
CA GLU A 62 -1.16 16.33 22.57
C GLU A 62 -1.74 17.74 22.50
N VAL A 63 -1.45 18.50 21.43
CA VAL A 63 -2.06 19.82 21.18
C VAL A 63 -3.58 19.70 21.05
N LEU A 64 -4.06 18.75 20.24
CA LEU A 64 -5.50 18.52 20.09
C LEU A 64 -6.16 18.11 21.41
N ALA A 65 -5.51 17.23 22.17
CA ALA A 65 -6.01 16.80 23.47
C ALA A 65 -6.09 17.97 24.46
N ALA A 66 -5.06 18.83 24.51
CA ALA A 66 -5.04 20.01 25.36
C ALA A 66 -6.14 21.01 24.96
N PHE A 67 -6.32 21.26 23.66
CA PHE A 67 -7.38 22.12 23.14
C PHE A 67 -8.78 21.61 23.51
N LEU A 68 -9.07 20.34 23.23
CA LEU A 68 -10.38 19.72 23.49
C LEU A 68 -10.71 19.67 24.98
N LYS A 69 -9.72 19.38 25.83
CA LYS A 69 -9.88 19.32 27.29
C LYS A 69 -9.78 20.69 27.96
N ARG A 70 -9.46 21.75 27.22
CA ARG A 70 -9.16 23.10 27.74
C ARG A 70 -8.08 23.07 28.83
N THR A 71 -7.05 22.25 28.61
CA THR A 71 -5.94 22.11 29.54
C THR A 71 -4.92 23.22 29.30
N ASP A 72 -4.58 23.96 30.35
CA ASP A 72 -3.46 24.89 30.31
C ASP A 72 -2.13 24.14 30.24
N LEU A 73 -1.40 24.33 29.14
CA LEU A 73 -0.06 23.79 28.97
C LEU A 73 0.97 24.68 29.68
N SER A 74 1.90 24.06 30.42
CA SER A 74 3.04 24.76 30.98
C SER A 74 3.89 25.40 29.87
N ALA A 75 4.70 26.41 30.22
CA ALA A 75 5.57 27.08 29.26
C ALA A 75 6.57 26.10 28.63
N ASP A 76 7.11 25.16 29.43
CA ASP A 76 8.05 24.16 28.94
C ASP A 76 7.37 23.13 28.04
N ALA A 77 6.16 22.67 28.38
CA ALA A 77 5.38 21.77 27.53
C ALA A 77 5.05 22.42 26.18
N ARG A 78 4.62 23.69 26.17
CA ARG A 78 4.39 24.45 24.93
C ARG A 78 5.65 24.55 24.08
N ARG A 79 6.80 24.85 24.70
CA ARG A 79 8.07 24.96 23.99
C ARG A 79 8.48 23.63 23.36
N ALA A 80 8.34 22.52 24.09
CA ALA A 80 8.65 21.18 23.59
C ALA A 80 7.74 20.79 22.42
N LEU A 81 6.42 20.88 22.60
CA LEU A 81 5.43 20.58 21.56
C LEU A 81 5.65 21.43 20.31
N LYS A 82 5.93 22.72 20.48
CA LYS A 82 6.21 23.63 19.36
C LYS A 82 7.44 23.18 18.58
N SER A 83 8.52 22.80 19.28
CA SER A 83 9.74 22.33 18.66
C SER A 83 9.52 21.06 17.83
N ASP A 84 8.78 20.10 18.39
CA ASP A 84 8.52 18.82 17.72
C ASP A 84 7.61 18.98 16.49
N ILE A 85 6.55 19.81 16.58
CA ILE A 85 5.69 20.11 15.43
C ILE A 85 6.45 20.91 14.37
N ALA A 86 7.23 21.93 14.76
CA ALA A 86 8.00 22.71 13.79
C ALA A 86 9.02 21.85 13.01
N ALA A 87 9.71 20.93 13.70
CA ALA A 87 10.64 20.01 13.04
C ALA A 87 9.92 19.07 12.06
N SER A 88 8.74 18.55 12.43
CA SER A 88 7.91 17.72 11.54
C SER A 88 7.39 18.49 10.32
N ARG A 89 6.94 19.73 10.52
CA ARG A 89 6.53 20.63 9.44
C ARG A 89 7.67 20.86 8.46
N ASP A 90 8.85 21.23 8.95
CA ASP A 90 10.00 21.51 8.10
C ASP A 90 10.41 20.28 7.27
N GLU A 91 10.29 19.08 7.84
CA GLU A 91 10.52 17.83 7.11
C GLU A 91 9.46 17.55 6.03
N LEU A 92 8.18 17.78 6.32
CA LEU A 92 7.13 17.68 5.31
C LEU A 92 7.29 18.73 4.22
N SER A 93 7.67 19.97 4.55
CA SER A 93 7.94 21.01 3.55
C SER A 93 9.10 20.65 2.63
N ARG A 94 10.17 20.03 3.17
CA ARG A 94 11.26 19.47 2.33
C ARG A 94 10.78 18.36 1.42
N SER A 95 9.94 17.46 1.95
CA SER A 95 9.35 16.36 1.17
C SER A 95 8.47 16.90 0.03
N LEU A 96 7.61 17.88 0.33
CA LEU A 96 6.75 18.57 -0.62
C LEU A 96 7.59 19.20 -1.74
N HIS A 97 8.60 20.01 -1.38
CA HIS A 97 9.44 20.68 -2.37
C HIS A 97 10.17 19.70 -3.29
N ALA A 98 10.67 18.58 -2.76
CA ALA A 98 11.30 17.54 -3.57
C ALA A 98 10.32 16.87 -4.56
N LEU A 99 9.03 16.81 -4.22
CA LEU A 99 8.00 16.26 -5.10
C LEU A 99 7.54 17.27 -6.14
N GLU A 100 7.38 18.55 -5.79
CA GLU A 100 6.99 19.61 -6.74
C GLU A 100 7.90 19.73 -7.97
N GLU A 101 9.17 19.33 -7.84
CA GLU A 101 10.13 19.29 -8.95
C GLU A 101 9.83 18.19 -9.99
N LEU A 102 8.91 17.26 -9.69
CA LEU A 102 8.46 16.25 -10.63
C LEU A 102 7.43 16.83 -11.60
N ALA A 103 7.66 16.62 -12.90
CA ALA A 103 6.74 17.01 -13.95
C ALA A 103 5.81 15.83 -14.31
N PRO A 104 4.52 15.83 -13.89
CA PRO A 104 3.57 14.82 -14.36
C PRO A 104 3.26 15.01 -15.85
N PRO A 105 2.91 13.93 -16.57
CA PRO A 105 2.30 14.05 -17.89
C PRO A 105 1.02 14.90 -17.83
N ALA A 106 0.68 15.60 -18.91
CA ALA A 106 -0.51 16.46 -18.96
C ALA A 106 -1.82 15.74 -18.56
N GLY A 107 -1.95 14.45 -18.90
CA GLY A 107 -3.11 13.63 -18.52
C GLY A 107 -3.20 13.26 -17.04
N GLN A 108 -2.17 13.55 -16.23
CA GLN A 108 -2.10 13.25 -14.79
C GLN A 108 -1.95 14.53 -13.95
N GLN A 109 -1.91 15.71 -14.57
CA GLN A 109 -1.66 16.98 -13.87
C GLN A 109 -2.70 17.26 -12.78
N ASP A 110 -3.99 17.13 -13.08
CA ASP A 110 -5.06 17.44 -12.12
C ASP A 110 -4.99 16.54 -10.86
N ASP A 111 -4.70 15.25 -11.06
CA ASP A 111 -4.54 14.31 -9.95
C ASP A 111 -3.26 14.58 -9.15
N TRP A 112 -2.18 14.96 -9.84
CA TRP A 112 -0.93 15.36 -9.21
C TRP A 112 -1.10 16.62 -8.36
N ASP A 113 -1.77 17.64 -8.90
CA ASP A 113 -2.07 18.89 -8.19
C ASP A 113 -2.93 18.60 -6.95
N MET A 114 -3.92 17.70 -7.05
CA MET A 114 -4.70 17.23 -5.89
C MET A 114 -3.81 16.62 -4.79
N PHE A 115 -2.85 15.78 -5.18
CA PHE A 115 -1.89 15.18 -4.25
C PHE A 115 -0.96 16.21 -3.61
N ILE A 116 -0.45 17.17 -4.38
CA ILE A 116 0.39 18.27 -3.88
C ILE A 116 -0.40 19.17 -2.92
N THR A 117 -1.61 19.59 -3.28
CA THR A 117 -2.47 20.41 -2.40
C THR A 117 -2.81 19.69 -1.08
N PHE A 118 -2.94 18.36 -1.10
CA PHE A 118 -3.07 17.59 0.14
C PHE A 118 -1.81 17.70 1.03
N LEU A 119 -0.60 17.62 0.47
CA LEU A 119 0.64 17.79 1.23
C LEU A 119 0.81 19.23 1.75
N GLU A 120 0.47 20.23 0.94
CA GLU A 120 0.44 21.64 1.37
C GLU A 120 -0.50 21.84 2.57
N ALA A 121 -1.67 21.20 2.54
CA ALA A 121 -2.64 21.25 3.62
C ALA A 121 -2.10 20.64 4.92
N GLU A 122 -1.34 19.55 4.86
CA GLU A 122 -0.67 18.98 6.04
C GLU A 122 0.36 19.95 6.63
N VAL A 123 1.15 20.63 5.79
CA VAL A 123 2.10 21.68 6.25
C VAL A 123 1.34 22.84 6.91
N ALA A 124 0.32 23.36 6.26
CA ALA A 124 -0.50 24.48 6.77
C ALA A 124 -1.20 24.13 8.10
N GLN A 125 -1.65 22.89 8.24
CA GLN A 125 -2.24 22.39 9.48
C GLN A 125 -1.23 22.39 10.63
N GLN A 126 0.04 22.07 10.36
CA GLN A 126 1.10 22.14 11.37
C GLN A 126 1.45 23.59 11.73
N ASP A 127 1.47 24.51 10.77
CA ASP A 127 1.64 25.94 11.03
C ASP A 127 0.54 26.49 11.95
N ASN A 128 -0.72 26.12 11.73
CA ASN A 128 -1.81 26.55 12.61
C ASN A 128 -1.64 26.04 14.05
N ARG A 129 -1.15 24.80 14.23
CA ARG A 129 -0.86 24.26 15.57
C ARG A 129 0.30 24.99 16.24
N VAL A 130 1.36 25.30 15.51
CA VAL A 130 2.49 26.09 16.01
C VAL A 130 2.01 27.48 16.44
N GLN A 131 1.19 28.14 15.62
CA GLN A 131 0.60 29.44 15.94
C GLN A 131 -0.28 29.39 17.19
N TRP A 132 -1.06 28.33 17.38
CA TRP A 132 -1.87 28.14 18.58
C TRP A 132 -1.00 27.95 19.83
N LEU A 133 0.11 27.21 19.73
CA LEU A 133 1.06 27.06 20.83
C LEU A 133 1.76 28.37 21.22
N GLU A 134 2.01 29.25 20.26
CA GLU A 134 2.57 30.59 20.49
C GLU A 134 1.54 31.55 21.10
N ASN A 135 0.30 31.49 20.61
CA ASN A 135 -0.80 32.31 21.06
C ASN A 135 -2.07 31.45 21.26
N PRO A 136 -2.33 30.95 22.47
CA PRO A 136 -3.48 30.08 22.75
C PRO A 136 -4.85 30.75 22.58
N THR A 137 -4.90 32.06 22.40
CA THR A 137 -6.13 32.80 22.07
C THR A 137 -6.46 32.77 20.57
N SER A 138 -5.51 32.35 19.73
CA SER A 138 -5.76 32.14 18.31
C SER A 138 -6.70 30.96 18.08
N ARG A 139 -7.34 30.94 16.90
CA ARG A 139 -8.22 29.84 16.50
C ARG A 139 -7.37 28.64 16.09
N LEU A 140 -7.56 27.51 16.78
CA LEU A 140 -7.15 26.21 16.28
C LEU A 140 -8.18 25.74 15.26
N ILE A 141 -7.75 25.59 14.01
CA ILE A 141 -8.62 25.22 12.88
C ILE A 141 -8.70 23.68 12.81
N PRO A 142 -9.91 23.10 12.71
CA PRO A 142 -10.09 21.67 12.49
C PRO A 142 -9.37 21.17 11.24
N ALA A 143 -8.86 19.94 11.29
CA ALA A 143 -8.19 19.29 10.16
C ALA A 143 -9.03 19.29 8.87
N SER A 144 -10.35 19.08 8.99
CA SER A 144 -11.29 19.03 7.86
C SER A 144 -11.49 20.36 7.13
N GLU A 145 -11.01 21.48 7.70
CA GLU A 145 -11.02 22.78 7.02
C GLU A 145 -9.73 23.02 6.21
N PHE A 146 -8.78 22.08 6.23
CA PHE A 146 -7.56 22.12 5.42
C PHE A 146 -7.65 21.16 4.24
N GLY A 147 -7.24 21.65 3.07
CA GLY A 147 -7.03 20.82 1.88
C GLY A 147 -8.29 20.22 1.27
N PRO A 148 -8.10 19.36 0.26
CA PRO A 148 -9.18 18.62 -0.36
C PRO A 148 -9.77 17.52 0.54
N PRO A 149 -11.04 17.12 0.33
CA PRO A 149 -11.62 15.95 0.98
C PRO A 149 -10.80 14.68 0.78
N ALA A 150 -10.68 13.86 1.83
CA ALA A 150 -9.85 12.65 1.83
C ALA A 150 -10.24 11.64 0.75
N GLU A 151 -11.53 11.57 0.40
CA GLU A 151 -12.03 10.71 -0.67
C GLU A 151 -11.47 11.12 -2.04
N LEU A 152 -11.41 12.42 -2.33
CA LEU A 152 -10.86 12.92 -3.60
C LEU A 152 -9.36 12.70 -3.69
N VAL A 153 -8.64 12.85 -2.57
CA VAL A 153 -7.21 12.54 -2.49
C VAL A 153 -6.97 11.05 -2.74
N SER A 154 -7.78 10.17 -2.12
CA SER A 154 -7.66 8.73 -2.29
C SER A 154 -7.92 8.30 -3.73
N GLU A 155 -8.93 8.87 -4.38
CA GLU A 155 -9.21 8.64 -5.79
C GLU A 155 -8.06 9.11 -6.71
N ALA A 156 -7.52 10.31 -6.47
CA ALA A 156 -6.39 10.85 -7.21
C ALA A 156 -5.14 9.97 -7.04
N MET A 157 -4.81 9.57 -5.81
CA MET A 157 -3.74 8.60 -5.54
C MET A 157 -3.96 7.27 -6.24
N GLY A 158 -5.22 6.80 -6.33
CA GLY A 158 -5.58 5.60 -7.09
C GLY A 158 -5.26 5.75 -8.59
N ARG A 159 -5.67 6.86 -9.21
CA ARG A 159 -5.41 7.15 -10.64
C ARG A 159 -3.93 7.38 -10.95
N LEU A 160 -3.19 7.99 -10.03
CA LEU A 160 -1.73 8.13 -10.10
C LEU A 160 -0.98 6.81 -9.86
N GLY A 161 -1.67 5.75 -9.45
CA GLY A 161 -1.04 4.47 -9.12
C GLY A 161 -0.19 4.52 -7.85
N PHE A 162 -0.55 5.39 -6.90
CA PHE A 162 0.12 5.55 -5.59
C PHE A 162 -0.54 4.72 -4.50
N ALA A 163 -1.78 4.26 -4.72
CA ALA A 163 -2.50 3.43 -3.75
C ALA A 163 -1.71 2.15 -3.39
N GLY A 164 -1.53 1.93 -2.10
CA GLY A 164 -0.73 0.87 -1.51
C GLY A 164 0.79 1.11 -1.56
N ARG A 165 1.26 2.20 -2.20
CA ARG A 165 2.68 2.42 -2.48
C ARG A 165 3.32 3.51 -1.62
N ASP A 166 4.62 3.74 -1.81
CA ASP A 166 5.44 4.71 -1.07
C ASP A 166 4.88 6.15 -1.11
N CYS A 167 4.30 6.61 -2.22
CA CYS A 167 3.76 7.98 -2.27
C CYS A 167 2.54 8.20 -1.36
N GLU A 168 1.73 7.17 -1.10
CA GLU A 168 0.63 7.27 -0.12
C GLU A 168 1.16 7.46 1.31
N LEU A 169 2.42 7.09 1.56
CA LEU A 169 3.06 7.14 2.87
C LEU A 169 3.82 8.44 3.14
N VAL A 170 4.03 9.29 2.13
CA VAL A 170 4.82 10.53 2.28
C VAL A 170 4.22 11.45 3.34
N ALA A 171 2.89 11.58 3.39
CA ALA A 171 2.21 12.38 4.41
C ALA A 171 2.02 11.61 5.73
N GLN A 172 2.24 10.30 5.73
CA GLN A 172 2.06 9.47 6.91
C GLN A 172 3.29 9.58 7.81
N ASP A 173 3.05 9.57 9.12
CA ASP A 173 4.10 9.60 10.14
C ASP A 173 4.75 8.22 10.30
N VAL A 174 5.32 7.71 9.21
CA VAL A 174 6.04 6.44 9.21
C VAL A 174 7.40 6.68 9.84
N ASP A 175 7.55 6.27 11.10
CA ASP A 175 8.84 6.28 11.79
C ASP A 175 9.46 4.89 11.72
N ILE A 176 10.62 4.79 11.04
CA ILE A 176 11.40 3.56 10.99
C ILE A 176 12.48 3.66 12.07
N PRO A 177 12.47 2.79 13.10
CA PRO A 177 13.52 2.76 14.12
C PRO A 177 14.91 2.65 13.50
N GLU A 178 15.88 3.41 14.03
CA GLU A 178 17.23 3.53 13.46
C GLU A 178 17.96 2.18 13.36
N ASP A 179 17.77 1.30 14.34
CA ASP A 179 18.33 -0.05 14.40
C ASP A 179 17.80 -0.98 13.30
N ARG A 180 16.65 -0.65 12.71
CA ARG A 180 15.98 -1.43 11.66
C ARG A 180 16.00 -0.74 10.30
N ARG A 181 16.48 0.51 10.22
CA ARG A 181 16.43 1.35 9.02
C ARG A 181 17.00 0.65 7.79
N ILE A 182 18.24 0.15 7.87
CA ILE A 182 18.92 -0.48 6.73
C ILE A 182 18.14 -1.72 6.24
N PHE A 183 17.59 -2.50 7.15
CA PHE A 183 16.79 -3.69 6.82
C PHE A 183 15.51 -3.31 6.08
N VAL A 184 14.72 -2.39 6.65
CA VAL A 184 13.46 -1.93 6.06
C VAL A 184 13.70 -1.27 4.70
N GLN A 185 14.75 -0.45 4.56
CA GLN A 185 15.12 0.19 3.28
C GLN A 185 15.37 -0.83 2.18
N LYS A 186 16.16 -1.87 2.45
CA LYS A 186 16.49 -2.92 1.46
C LYS A 186 15.25 -3.69 1.03
N ILE A 187 14.38 -4.05 1.98
CA ILE A 187 13.16 -4.81 1.67
C ILE A 187 12.14 -3.93 0.97
N ALA A 188 11.95 -2.68 1.40
CA ALA A 188 11.08 -1.74 0.71
C ALA A 188 11.50 -1.60 -0.76
N ALA A 189 12.79 -1.40 -1.04
CA ALA A 189 13.31 -1.35 -2.40
C ALA A 189 13.04 -2.65 -3.19
N ALA A 190 13.19 -3.82 -2.56
CA ALA A 190 12.86 -5.09 -3.20
C ALA A 190 11.36 -5.22 -3.49
N CYS A 191 10.49 -4.84 -2.56
CA CYS A 191 9.05 -4.82 -2.73
C CYS A 191 8.62 -3.84 -3.84
N THR A 192 9.21 -2.65 -3.91
CA THR A 192 8.99 -1.70 -5.02
C THR A 192 9.35 -2.31 -6.36
N ALA A 193 10.48 -3.01 -6.45
CA ALA A 193 10.89 -3.69 -7.66
C ALA A 193 9.92 -4.83 -8.05
N ILE A 194 9.42 -5.60 -7.08
CA ILE A 194 8.40 -6.64 -7.30
C ILE A 194 7.11 -6.01 -7.82
N VAL A 195 6.56 -5.00 -7.14
CA VAL A 195 5.32 -4.31 -7.54
C VAL A 195 5.45 -3.71 -8.94
N THR A 196 6.57 -3.04 -9.22
CA THR A 196 6.85 -2.45 -10.54
C THR A 196 6.92 -3.52 -11.63
N ARG A 197 7.60 -4.64 -11.38
CA ARG A 197 7.72 -5.75 -12.34
C ARG A 197 6.37 -6.39 -12.61
N ARG A 198 5.56 -6.64 -11.57
CA ARG A 198 4.20 -7.18 -11.68
C ARG A 198 3.27 -6.30 -12.51
N SER A 199 3.36 -4.98 -12.32
CA SER A 199 2.60 -4.01 -13.13
C SER A 199 2.96 -4.12 -14.62
N ARG A 200 4.26 -4.17 -14.95
CA ARG A 200 4.75 -4.27 -16.34
C ARG A 200 4.45 -5.61 -17.02
N GLN A 201 4.33 -6.68 -16.24
CA GLN A 201 4.08 -8.03 -16.74
C GLN A 201 2.58 -8.40 -16.79
N ASP A 202 1.67 -7.48 -16.48
CA ASP A 202 0.24 -7.75 -16.39
C ASP A 202 -0.07 -8.95 -15.45
N HIS A 203 0.61 -8.96 -14.29
CA HIS A 203 0.47 -10.02 -13.30
C HIS A 203 -0.98 -10.14 -12.80
N GLU A 204 -1.72 -9.03 -12.76
CA GLU A 204 -3.13 -9.02 -12.36
C GLU A 204 -3.99 -9.83 -13.32
N ARG A 205 -3.81 -9.67 -14.63
CA ARG A 205 -4.52 -10.51 -15.60
C ARG A 205 -4.18 -11.99 -15.43
N SER A 206 -2.91 -12.32 -15.21
CA SER A 206 -2.50 -13.70 -14.98
C SER A 206 -3.15 -14.28 -13.72
N ARG A 207 -3.20 -13.50 -12.62
CA ARG A 207 -3.91 -13.84 -11.38
C ARG A 207 -5.41 -14.06 -11.64
N ASP A 208 -6.05 -13.18 -12.40
CA ASP A 208 -7.48 -13.24 -12.67
C ASP A 208 -7.84 -14.47 -13.52
N ILE A 209 -7.00 -14.83 -14.50
CA ILE A 209 -7.13 -16.09 -15.26
C ILE A 209 -6.99 -17.31 -14.34
N ALA A 210 -5.96 -17.33 -13.47
CA ALA A 210 -5.75 -18.43 -12.53
C ALA A 210 -6.90 -18.55 -11.51
N MET A 211 -7.45 -17.43 -11.05
CA MET A 211 -8.59 -17.40 -10.13
C MET A 211 -9.88 -17.88 -10.81
N ALA A 212 -10.15 -17.44 -12.04
CA ALA A 212 -11.27 -17.94 -12.82
C ALA A 212 -11.18 -19.46 -13.02
N ALA A 213 -9.98 -19.97 -13.35
CA ALA A 213 -9.73 -21.40 -13.45
C ALA A 213 -9.95 -22.15 -12.12
N PHE A 214 -9.55 -21.57 -10.98
CA PHE A 214 -9.83 -22.15 -9.68
C PHE A 214 -11.34 -22.25 -9.41
N VAL A 215 -12.10 -21.18 -9.67
CA VAL A 215 -13.56 -21.14 -9.49
C VAL A 215 -14.24 -22.18 -10.38
N ASP A 216 -13.84 -22.27 -11.65
CA ASP A 216 -14.43 -23.22 -12.59
C ASP A 216 -14.05 -24.67 -12.25
N ALA A 217 -12.82 -24.92 -11.79
CA ALA A 217 -12.39 -26.23 -11.29
C ALA A 217 -13.24 -26.67 -10.09
N HIS A 218 -13.56 -25.75 -9.18
CA HIS A 218 -14.40 -26.02 -8.02
C HIS A 218 -15.85 -26.32 -8.42
N ARG A 219 -16.35 -25.66 -9.47
CA ARG A 219 -17.70 -25.89 -10.03
C ARG A 219 -17.77 -27.12 -10.95
N GLY A 220 -16.63 -27.73 -11.29
CA GLY A 220 -16.56 -28.81 -12.28
C GLY A 220 -16.82 -28.33 -13.71
N THR A 221 -16.64 -27.04 -13.98
CA THR A 221 -16.93 -26.36 -15.26
C THR A 221 -15.68 -25.79 -15.91
N LEU A 222 -14.48 -26.30 -15.59
CA LEU A 222 -13.22 -25.78 -16.10
C LEU A 222 -13.14 -25.91 -17.64
N GLY A 223 -13.53 -24.82 -18.31
CA GLY A 223 -13.62 -24.71 -19.76
C GLY A 223 -12.63 -23.72 -20.38
N LEU A 224 -11.79 -23.07 -19.58
CA LEU A 224 -10.78 -22.13 -20.07
C LEU A 224 -9.80 -22.81 -21.04
N PRO A 225 -9.35 -22.12 -22.12
CA PRO A 225 -8.36 -22.66 -23.03
C PRO A 225 -7.07 -23.01 -22.30
N ARG A 226 -6.63 -24.28 -22.44
CA ARG A 226 -5.39 -24.76 -21.80
C ARG A 226 -4.15 -23.89 -22.08
N PRO A 227 -3.94 -23.32 -23.30
CA PRO A 227 -2.76 -22.48 -23.55
C PRO A 227 -2.75 -21.18 -22.74
N GLU A 228 -3.89 -20.52 -22.56
CA GLU A 228 -3.98 -19.26 -21.80
C GLU A 228 -3.76 -19.51 -20.31
N LEU A 229 -4.35 -20.58 -19.77
CA LEU A 229 -4.14 -20.98 -18.39
C LEU A 229 -2.69 -21.39 -18.13
N ASP A 230 -2.08 -22.15 -19.04
CA ASP A 230 -0.67 -22.57 -18.94
C ASP A 230 0.29 -21.37 -18.96
N ALA A 231 0.04 -20.40 -19.85
CA ALA A 231 0.82 -19.17 -19.92
C ALA A 231 0.67 -18.33 -18.64
N ALA A 232 -0.55 -18.14 -18.14
CA ALA A 232 -0.82 -17.38 -16.91
C ALA A 232 -0.14 -18.03 -15.69
N LEU A 233 -0.29 -19.35 -15.51
CA LEU A 233 0.34 -20.07 -14.39
C LEU A 233 1.88 -20.04 -14.51
N SER A 234 2.44 -20.14 -15.72
CA SER A 234 3.89 -20.05 -15.95
C SER A 234 4.43 -18.67 -15.61
N ALA A 235 3.72 -17.61 -16.01
CA ALA A 235 4.07 -16.23 -15.68
C ALA A 235 4.02 -16.01 -14.16
N MET A 236 2.98 -16.49 -13.48
CA MET A 236 2.88 -16.40 -12.02
C MET A 236 3.99 -17.18 -11.31
N GLU A 237 4.28 -18.41 -11.73
CA GLU A 237 5.37 -19.23 -11.16
C GLU A 237 6.72 -18.52 -11.26
N THR A 238 7.02 -17.96 -12.43
CA THR A 238 8.27 -17.23 -12.68
C THR A 238 8.36 -16.00 -11.79
N GLU A 239 7.28 -15.21 -11.70
CA GLU A 239 7.26 -13.99 -10.89
C GLU A 239 7.39 -14.28 -9.38
N TRP A 240 6.73 -15.32 -8.87
CA TRP A 240 6.87 -15.72 -7.46
C TRP A 240 8.28 -16.22 -7.15
N ARG A 241 8.88 -17.03 -8.03
CA ARG A 241 10.27 -17.50 -7.86
C ARG A 241 11.25 -16.32 -7.87
N MET A 242 11.15 -15.42 -8.84
CA MET A 242 12.01 -14.23 -8.90
C MET A 242 11.84 -13.33 -7.66
N SER A 243 10.61 -13.17 -7.16
CA SER A 243 10.34 -12.41 -5.94
C SER A 243 10.99 -13.05 -4.71
N PHE A 244 10.89 -14.38 -4.59
CA PHE A 244 11.56 -15.14 -3.52
C PHE A 244 13.08 -14.99 -3.59
N GLU A 245 13.67 -15.22 -4.75
CA GLU A 245 15.13 -15.10 -4.97
C GLU A 245 15.61 -13.70 -4.56
N GLN A 246 14.96 -12.66 -5.08
CA GLN A 246 15.30 -11.27 -4.78
C GLN A 246 15.21 -10.93 -3.28
N LEU A 247 14.19 -11.42 -2.58
CA LEU A 247 14.04 -11.17 -1.13
C LEU A 247 15.03 -12.00 -0.32
N SER A 248 15.33 -13.23 -0.73
CA SER A 248 16.23 -14.14 -0.03
C SER A 248 17.70 -13.69 -0.06
N GLU A 249 18.08 -12.86 -1.04
CA GLU A 249 19.41 -12.25 -1.14
C GLU A 249 19.64 -11.14 -0.11
N ILE A 250 18.57 -10.62 0.51
CA ILE A 250 18.69 -9.56 1.51
C ILE A 250 19.31 -10.16 2.79
N PRO A 251 20.44 -9.61 3.27
CA PRO A 251 21.08 -10.10 4.49
C PRO A 251 20.10 -10.08 5.66
N ALA A 252 19.94 -11.22 6.29
CA ALA A 252 18.98 -11.41 7.38
C ALA A 252 19.46 -10.85 8.73
N GLU A 253 20.53 -10.06 8.76
CA GLU A 253 20.99 -9.39 9.98
C GLU A 253 21.26 -7.89 9.73
N PRO A 254 20.75 -7.00 10.61
CA PRO A 254 19.83 -7.29 11.72
C PRO A 254 18.35 -7.34 11.27
N VAL A 255 17.77 -8.54 11.15
CA VAL A 255 16.30 -8.70 11.00
C VAL A 255 15.63 -8.44 12.35
N PRO A 256 14.56 -7.61 12.41
CA PRO A 256 13.82 -7.31 13.64
C PRO A 256 13.18 -8.53 14.33
N ASP A 257 12.59 -9.41 13.53
CA ASP A 257 11.96 -10.67 13.95
C ASP A 257 12.31 -11.75 12.91
N ARG A 258 13.23 -12.64 13.30
CA ARG A 258 13.75 -13.67 12.41
C ARG A 258 12.69 -14.67 11.99
N GLU A 259 11.82 -15.07 12.91
CA GLU A 259 10.77 -16.06 12.65
C GLU A 259 9.74 -15.47 11.66
N SER A 260 9.33 -14.23 11.87
CA SER A 260 8.42 -13.54 10.95
C SER A 260 9.04 -13.32 9.57
N TRP A 261 10.35 -13.07 9.49
CA TRP A 261 11.06 -12.96 8.20
C TRP A 261 11.14 -14.31 7.47
N ASP A 262 11.47 -15.39 8.17
CA ASP A 262 11.52 -16.72 7.57
C ASP A 262 10.12 -17.16 7.09
N ARG A 263 9.05 -16.83 7.85
CA ARG A 263 7.65 -17.02 7.39
C ARG A 263 7.33 -16.20 6.14
N PHE A 264 7.76 -14.94 6.10
CA PHE A 264 7.55 -14.08 4.93
C PHE A 264 8.24 -14.65 3.69
N LEU A 265 9.52 -15.04 3.77
CA LEU A 265 10.23 -15.67 2.66
C LEU A 265 9.59 -17.00 2.23
N HIS A 266 9.20 -17.83 3.20
CA HIS A 266 8.54 -19.10 2.93
C HIS A 266 7.23 -18.92 2.18
N LEU A 267 6.49 -17.82 2.41
CA LEU A 267 5.27 -17.52 1.67
C LEU A 267 5.54 -17.31 0.17
N PHE A 268 6.57 -16.54 -0.21
CA PHE A 268 6.92 -16.36 -1.63
C PHE A 268 7.36 -17.67 -2.28
N GLN A 269 8.17 -18.46 -1.57
CA GLN A 269 8.61 -19.77 -2.05
C GLN A 269 7.42 -20.70 -2.27
N HIS A 270 6.54 -20.82 -1.27
CA HIS A 270 5.38 -21.69 -1.33
C HIS A 270 4.42 -21.26 -2.44
N MET A 271 4.23 -19.95 -2.67
CA MET A 271 3.44 -19.47 -3.80
C MET A 271 4.01 -19.90 -5.16
N ALA A 272 5.34 -19.90 -5.32
CA ALA A 272 5.98 -20.42 -6.53
C ALA A 272 5.76 -21.94 -6.69
N GLU A 273 5.94 -22.71 -5.62
CA GLU A 273 5.73 -24.17 -5.58
C GLU A 273 4.28 -24.56 -5.90
N VAL A 274 3.31 -23.77 -5.42
CA VAL A 274 1.88 -23.93 -5.72
C VAL A 274 1.62 -23.80 -7.22
N GLN A 275 2.15 -22.75 -7.86
CA GLN A 275 1.96 -22.57 -9.30
C GLN A 275 2.70 -23.64 -10.11
N GLN A 276 3.90 -24.00 -9.70
CA GLN A 276 4.67 -25.09 -10.32
C GLN A 276 3.90 -26.42 -10.27
N SER A 277 3.33 -26.75 -9.11
CA SER A 277 2.53 -27.97 -8.93
C SER A 277 1.30 -27.97 -9.84
N ARG A 278 0.60 -26.83 -9.96
CA ARG A 278 -0.54 -26.68 -10.88
C ARG A 278 -0.13 -26.90 -12.33
N LEU A 279 1.00 -26.34 -12.76
CA LEU A 279 1.54 -26.54 -14.11
C LEU A 279 1.88 -28.00 -14.39
N LEU A 280 2.48 -28.71 -13.43
CA LEU A 280 2.81 -30.13 -13.58
C LEU A 280 1.55 -30.98 -13.81
N VAL A 281 0.48 -30.73 -13.04
CA VAL A 281 -0.80 -31.43 -13.25
C VAL A 281 -1.43 -31.05 -14.58
N LEU A 282 -1.47 -29.76 -14.93
CA LEU A 282 -2.09 -29.27 -16.16
C LEU A 282 -1.42 -29.83 -17.43
N ARG A 283 -0.09 -29.97 -17.39
CA ARG A 283 0.73 -30.51 -18.49
C ARG A 283 0.76 -32.04 -18.53
N SER A 284 0.23 -32.72 -17.52
CA SER A 284 0.21 -34.18 -17.48
C SER A 284 -0.79 -34.77 -18.49
N PRO A 285 -0.37 -35.76 -19.33
CA PRO A 285 -1.28 -36.38 -20.29
C PRO A 285 -2.48 -37.03 -19.61
N GLY A 286 -3.69 -36.70 -20.08
CA GLY A 286 -4.94 -37.29 -19.56
C GLY A 286 -5.36 -36.82 -18.16
N ALA A 287 -4.65 -35.88 -17.54
CA ALA A 287 -5.05 -35.32 -16.27
C ALA A 287 -6.31 -34.45 -16.40
N ASP A 288 -7.21 -34.56 -15.42
CA ASP A 288 -8.29 -33.61 -15.19
C ASP A 288 -7.67 -32.29 -14.72
N PRO A 289 -7.78 -31.18 -15.48
CA PRO A 289 -7.20 -29.91 -15.06
C PRO A 289 -7.81 -29.36 -13.75
N SER A 290 -8.98 -29.85 -13.34
CA SER A 290 -9.54 -29.54 -12.01
C SER A 290 -8.72 -30.15 -10.87
N ALA A 291 -7.95 -31.21 -11.13
CA ALA A 291 -7.07 -31.83 -10.14
C ALA A 291 -5.92 -30.90 -9.71
N ALA A 292 -5.49 -29.98 -10.59
CA ALA A 292 -4.46 -28.98 -10.29
C ALA A 292 -4.87 -28.08 -9.10
N TYR A 293 -6.18 -27.85 -8.94
CA TYR A 293 -6.74 -26.95 -7.93
C TYR A 293 -7.30 -27.67 -6.70
N LYS A 294 -7.49 -29.00 -6.76
CA LYS A 294 -7.93 -29.82 -5.62
C LYS A 294 -6.78 -30.30 -4.75
N ALA A 295 -5.60 -30.51 -5.34
CA ALA A 295 -4.44 -31.08 -4.66
C ALA A 295 -3.62 -30.07 -3.85
N VAL A 296 -3.74 -28.78 -4.18
CA VAL A 296 -2.83 -27.75 -3.69
C VAL A 296 -3.59 -26.76 -2.82
N GLN A 297 -3.36 -26.81 -1.50
CA GLN A 297 -3.89 -25.82 -0.57
C GLN A 297 -3.17 -24.49 -0.78
N THR A 298 -3.94 -23.41 -0.92
CA THR A 298 -3.38 -22.06 -0.88
C THR A 298 -2.83 -21.81 0.53
N PRO A 299 -1.61 -21.27 0.68
CA PRO A 299 -1.06 -20.94 1.99
C PRO A 299 -1.98 -19.99 2.75
N ILE A 300 -2.07 -20.18 4.07
CA ILE A 300 -2.70 -19.21 4.96
C ILE A 300 -1.71 -18.06 5.15
N MET A 301 -2.16 -16.83 4.88
CA MET A 301 -1.38 -15.64 5.16
C MET A 301 -1.37 -15.38 6.67
N ASP A 302 -0.27 -15.76 7.33
CA ASP A 302 0.00 -15.42 8.72
C ASP A 302 1.39 -14.79 8.83
N VAL A 303 1.55 -13.64 8.16
CA VAL A 303 2.76 -12.82 8.28
C VAL A 303 2.37 -11.47 8.85
N ASP A 304 2.92 -11.17 10.02
CA ASP A 304 2.84 -9.86 10.63
C ASP A 304 3.89 -8.92 10.01
N LEU A 305 3.47 -8.13 9.02
CA LEU A 305 4.34 -7.11 8.42
C LEU A 305 4.80 -6.06 9.43
N SER A 306 4.03 -5.82 10.50
CA SER A 306 4.39 -4.84 11.53
C SER A 306 5.55 -5.32 12.40
N ALA A 307 5.64 -6.63 12.65
CA ALA A 307 6.79 -7.22 13.34
C ALA A 307 8.11 -6.97 12.57
N LEU A 308 8.02 -6.85 11.24
CA LEU A 308 9.15 -6.58 10.34
C LEU A 308 9.35 -5.09 10.04
N GLY A 309 8.43 -4.20 10.45
CA GLY A 309 8.45 -2.78 10.08
C GLY A 309 8.14 -2.53 8.59
N LEU A 310 7.38 -3.43 7.96
CA LEU A 310 7.06 -3.41 6.53
C LEU A 310 5.63 -2.97 6.22
N GLU A 311 4.79 -2.77 7.25
CA GLU A 311 3.40 -2.30 7.15
C GLU A 311 3.29 -0.93 6.48
N SER A 312 4.38 -0.16 6.52
CA SER A 312 4.50 1.16 5.92
C SER A 312 5.52 1.16 4.77
N THR A 313 5.43 0.16 3.89
CA THR A 313 6.26 0.05 2.68
C THR A 313 5.43 -0.50 1.52
N ASP A 314 5.99 -0.48 0.31
CA ASP A 314 5.42 -1.15 -0.88
C ASP A 314 5.12 -2.65 -0.66
N CYS A 315 5.68 -3.30 0.37
CA CYS A 315 5.38 -4.70 0.66
C CYS A 315 3.89 -4.95 0.96
N ARG A 316 3.16 -3.95 1.46
CA ARG A 316 1.70 -4.05 1.67
C ARG A 316 0.90 -4.14 0.36
N SER A 317 1.48 -3.72 -0.75
CA SER A 317 0.89 -3.83 -2.10
C SER A 317 1.08 -5.20 -2.74
N ILE A 318 1.94 -6.06 -2.18
CA ILE A 318 2.14 -7.41 -2.70
C ILE A 318 0.92 -8.25 -2.32
N ARG A 319 0.03 -8.44 -3.29
CA ARG A 319 -1.10 -9.36 -3.16
C ARG A 319 -0.61 -10.81 -3.35
N PHE A 320 -0.98 -11.67 -2.41
CA PHE A 320 -0.74 -13.11 -2.45
C PHE A 320 -1.98 -13.86 -2.93
#